data_AF-A0A2R4FMD8-F1
#
_entry.id   AF-A0A2R4FMD8-F1
#
_cell.length_a   1.000
_cell.length_b   1.000
_cell.length_c   1.000
_cell.angle_alpha   90.00
_cell.angle_beta   90.00
_cell.angle_gamma   90.00
#
_symmetry.space_group_name_H-M   'P 1'
#
loop_
_entity.id
_entity.type
_entity.pdbx_description
1 polymer ?
#
loop_
_entity_poly.entity_id
_entity_poly.type
_entity_poly.pdbx_seq_one_letter_code
_entity_poly.pdbx_strand_id
1 'polypeptide(L)'
;MSQVPVPGPFRPAPPPSAAARPVPGPAPAGGSSAPTGPDGGGSGHPAVDAVLQAMANAANLPPADQIAQYEAAHQTLRETLATIDQA
;
A
#
# COMPACT_ATOMS: atom_id res chain seq x y z
N MET A 1 -3.97 18.49 -51.67
CA MET A 1 -4.84 18.74 -50.50
C MET A 1 -5.19 17.38 -49.90
N SER A 2 -4.52 16.97 -48.83
CA SER A 2 -4.85 15.72 -48.11
C SER A 2 -4.79 16.01 -46.62
N GLN A 3 -5.96 15.89 -46.00
CA GLN A 3 -6.27 16.21 -44.61
C GLN A 3 -5.71 15.12 -43.68
N VAL A 4 -5.02 15.52 -42.61
CA VAL A 4 -4.60 14.61 -41.53
C VAL A 4 -5.74 14.51 -40.51
N PRO A 5 -6.18 13.31 -40.11
CA PRO A 5 -7.22 13.15 -39.09
C PRO A 5 -6.66 13.47 -37.70
N VAL A 6 -7.37 14.33 -36.95
CA VAL A 6 -7.05 14.66 -35.56
C VAL A 6 -7.62 13.59 -34.63
N PRO A 7 -6.80 12.94 -33.76
CA PRO A 7 -7.30 12.04 -32.74
C PRO A 7 -8.02 12.83 -31.63
N GLY A 8 -9.25 12.42 -31.31
CA GLY A 8 -10.05 13.03 -30.24
C GLY A 8 -9.49 12.76 -28.83
N PRO A 9 -9.95 13.50 -27.81
CA PRO A 9 -9.47 13.34 -26.44
C PRO A 9 -9.90 11.98 -25.86
N PHE A 10 -8.93 11.18 -25.42
CA PHE A 10 -9.17 10.00 -24.61
C PHE A 10 -9.80 10.43 -23.28
N ARG A 11 -11.06 10.02 -23.03
CA ARG A 11 -11.69 10.12 -21.72
C ARG A 11 -11.46 8.81 -20.95
N PRO A 12 -10.81 8.84 -19.77
CA PRO A 12 -10.75 7.67 -18.90
C PRO A 12 -12.16 7.32 -18.42
N ALA A 13 -12.51 6.04 -18.40
CA ALA A 13 -13.76 5.56 -17.85
C ALA A 13 -13.79 5.77 -16.32
N PRO A 14 -14.95 6.09 -15.71
CA PRO A 14 -15.08 6.13 -14.26
C PRO A 14 -14.87 4.72 -13.67
N PRO A 15 -14.21 4.60 -12.51
CA PRO A 15 -14.04 3.30 -11.85
C PRO A 15 -15.41 2.73 -11.46
N PRO A 16 -15.58 1.39 -11.46
CA PRO A 16 -16.81 0.77 -11.00
C PRO A 16 -17.08 1.20 -9.55
N SER A 17 -18.33 1.60 -9.30
CA SER A 17 -18.82 1.98 -7.97
C SER A 17 -18.40 0.96 -6.92
N ALA A 18 -17.79 1.46 -5.85
CA ALA A 18 -17.32 0.72 -4.70
C ALA A 18 -18.41 -0.19 -4.10
N ALA A 19 -18.42 -1.46 -4.51
CA ALA A 19 -18.97 -2.54 -3.72
C ALA A 19 -17.79 -3.38 -3.25
N ALA A 20 -17.62 -3.43 -1.92
CA ALA A 20 -16.53 -4.07 -1.18
C ALA A 20 -15.16 -3.38 -1.30
N ARG A 21 -14.83 -2.59 -0.27
CA ARG A 21 -13.44 -2.41 0.16
C ARG A 21 -12.81 -3.82 0.23
N PRO A 22 -11.58 -4.06 -0.27
CA PRO A 22 -10.85 -5.22 0.18
C PRO A 22 -10.59 -4.99 1.65
N VAL A 23 -11.39 -5.63 2.51
CA VAL A 23 -10.89 -5.99 3.84
C VAL A 23 -9.65 -6.84 3.58
N PRO A 24 -8.48 -6.49 4.12
CA PRO A 24 -7.34 -7.40 4.09
C PRO A 24 -7.83 -8.72 4.69
N GLY A 25 -7.87 -9.78 3.88
CA GLY A 25 -8.27 -11.10 4.35
C GLY A 25 -7.39 -11.54 5.52
N PRO A 26 -7.86 -12.45 6.39
CA PRO A 26 -7.04 -12.95 7.48
C PRO A 26 -5.79 -13.59 6.90
N ALA A 27 -4.61 -13.09 7.30
CA ALA A 27 -3.33 -13.70 7.00
C ALA A 27 -3.36 -15.18 7.47
N PRO A 28 -2.72 -16.12 6.74
CA PRO A 28 -2.63 -17.49 7.20
C PRO A 28 -2.00 -17.52 8.60
N ALA A 29 -2.69 -18.18 9.53
CA ALA A 29 -2.20 -18.40 10.89
C ALA A 29 -0.92 -19.25 10.81
N GLY A 30 0.23 -18.59 10.90
CA GLY A 30 1.54 -19.22 10.85
C GLY A 30 2.54 -18.45 11.70
N GLY A 31 2.67 -18.86 12.96
CA GLY A 31 3.84 -18.57 13.79
C GLY A 31 3.80 -17.23 14.53
N SER A 32 3.48 -17.30 15.83
CA SER A 32 3.68 -16.22 16.80
C SER A 32 5.11 -15.70 16.81
N SER A 33 5.26 -14.38 16.79
CA SER A 33 6.23 -13.64 17.62
C SER A 33 5.88 -12.16 17.57
N ALA A 34 5.03 -11.73 18.51
CA ALA A 34 4.93 -10.32 18.86
C ALA A 34 6.10 -9.99 19.79
N PRO A 35 6.97 -9.00 19.49
CA PRO A 35 7.80 -8.40 20.52
C PRO A 35 6.92 -7.40 21.29
N THR A 36 6.25 -7.86 22.34
CA THR A 36 5.69 -6.97 23.36
C THR A 36 6.81 -6.57 24.31
N GLY A 37 7.65 -5.63 23.89
CA GLY A 37 8.62 -4.94 24.74
C GLY A 37 8.00 -3.63 25.27
N PRO A 38 8.19 -3.28 26.56
CA PRO A 38 7.53 -2.13 27.19
C PRO A 38 8.09 -0.73 26.82
N ASP A 39 8.96 -0.61 25.82
CA ASP A 39 9.53 0.67 25.38
C ASP A 39 9.38 0.86 23.88
N GLY A 40 8.41 1.68 23.47
CA GLY A 40 8.49 2.64 22.36
C GLY A 40 9.28 2.30 21.08
N GLY A 41 9.32 1.05 20.64
CA GLY A 41 10.06 0.63 19.44
C GLY A 41 9.29 0.81 18.13
N GLY A 42 8.18 1.54 18.16
CA GLY A 42 7.36 1.89 17.01
C GLY A 42 7.52 3.36 16.64
N SER A 43 7.28 3.68 15.37
CA SER A 43 7.22 5.03 14.80
C SER A 43 6.21 5.96 15.48
N GLY A 44 5.38 5.45 16.40
CA GLY A 44 4.28 6.20 17.02
C GLY A 44 3.07 6.34 16.10
N HIS A 45 3.15 5.79 14.89
CA HIS A 45 2.07 5.82 13.91
C HIS A 45 1.65 4.39 13.54
N PRO A 46 0.43 3.96 13.90
CA PRO A 46 0.03 2.55 13.79
C PRO A 46 0.07 2.03 12.35
N ALA A 47 -0.19 2.89 11.36
CA ALA A 47 -0.09 2.53 9.95
C ALA A 47 1.37 2.31 9.50
N VAL A 48 2.31 3.10 10.02
CA VAL A 48 3.74 2.97 9.67
C VAL A 48 4.34 1.76 10.37
N ASP A 49 3.95 1.48 11.61
CA ASP A 49 4.40 0.28 12.33
C ASP A 49 3.92 -1.02 11.66
N ALA A 50 2.69 -1.04 11.17
CA ALA A 50 2.17 -2.18 10.40
C ALA A 50 2.95 -2.39 9.09
N VAL A 51 3.33 -1.31 8.40
CA VAL A 51 4.13 -1.37 7.17
C VAL A 51 5.54 -1.88 7.45
N LEU A 52 6.20 -1.40 8.51
CA LEU A 52 7.53 -1.87 8.90
C LEU A 52 7.52 -3.38 9.21
N GLN A 53 6.51 -3.84 9.92
CA GLN A 53 6.32 -5.27 10.18
C GLN A 53 6.06 -6.07 8.90
N ALA A 54 5.23 -5.55 7.99
CA ALA A 54 4.97 -6.18 6.70
C ALA A 54 6.26 -6.27 5.84
N MET A 55 7.08 -5.23 5.82
CA MET A 55 8.36 -5.23 5.10
C MET A 55 9.37 -6.21 5.71
N ALA A 56 9.43 -6.34 7.03
CA ALA A 56 10.29 -7.33 7.70
C ALA A 56 9.90 -8.77 7.31
N ASN A 57 8.59 -9.04 7.18
CA ASN A 57 8.09 -10.33 6.69
C ASN A 57 8.37 -10.52 5.18
N ALA A 58 8.29 -9.43 4.40
CA ALA A 58 8.49 -9.46 2.96
C ALA A 58 9.94 -9.71 2.54
N ALA A 59 10.92 -9.40 3.39
CA ALA A 59 12.35 -9.59 3.09
C ALA A 59 12.72 -11.04 2.74
N ASN A 60 11.95 -12.02 3.20
CA ASN A 60 12.14 -13.44 2.88
C ASN A 60 11.30 -13.94 1.69
N LEU A 61 10.48 -13.08 1.07
CA LEU A 61 9.67 -13.44 -0.10
C LEU A 61 10.53 -13.54 -1.37
N PRO A 62 10.08 -14.27 -2.40
CA PRO A 62 10.71 -14.24 -3.70
C PRO A 62 10.73 -12.80 -4.26
N PRO A 63 11.74 -12.42 -5.06
CA PRO A 63 11.92 -11.04 -5.54
C PRO A 63 10.71 -10.45 -6.28
N ALA A 64 9.92 -11.30 -6.95
CA ALA A 64 8.71 -10.88 -7.65
C ALA A 64 7.63 -10.35 -6.69
N ASP A 65 7.52 -10.93 -5.48
CA ASP A 65 6.55 -10.50 -4.46
C ASP A 65 7.07 -9.34 -3.59
N GLN A 66 8.40 -9.15 -3.52
CA GLN A 66 8.99 -8.03 -2.80
C GLN A 66 8.59 -6.67 -3.40
N ILE A 67 8.46 -6.59 -4.73
CA ILE A 67 8.06 -5.36 -5.44
C ILE A 67 6.65 -4.94 -5.02
N ALA A 68 5.70 -5.90 -5.04
CA ALA A 68 4.32 -5.63 -4.64
C ALA A 68 4.21 -5.13 -3.18
N GLN A 69 5.02 -5.71 -2.29
CA GLN A 69 5.07 -5.28 -0.88
C GLN A 69 5.70 -3.89 -0.72
N TYR A 70 6.76 -3.58 -1.45
CA TYR A 70 7.39 -2.26 -1.42
C TYR A 70 6.46 -1.15 -1.95
N GLU A 71 5.71 -1.43 -3.02
CA GLU A 71 4.72 -0.49 -3.57
C GLU A 71 3.57 -0.21 -2.59
N ALA A 72 3.07 -1.25 -1.91
CA ALA A 72 2.05 -1.12 -0.87
C ALA A 72 2.56 -0.31 0.34
N ALA A 73 3.80 -0.55 0.76
CA ALA A 73 4.46 0.23 1.80
C ALA A 73 4.56 1.72 1.40
N HIS A 74 5.00 1.98 0.16
CA HIS A 74 5.13 3.34 -0.36
C HIS A 74 3.79 4.07 -0.50
N GLN A 75 2.71 3.35 -0.84
CA GLN A 75 1.33 3.86 -0.82
C GLN A 75 0.89 4.31 0.57
N THR A 76 1.15 3.48 1.59
CA THR A 76 0.75 3.80 2.96
C THR A 76 1.55 4.98 3.53
N LEU A 77 2.84 5.05 3.22
CA LEU A 77 3.70 6.15 3.67
C LEU A 77 3.27 7.49 3.06
N ARG A 78 2.98 7.54 1.75
CA ARG A 78 2.53 8.78 1.11
C ARG A 78 1.19 9.26 1.65
N GLU A 79 0.25 8.36 1.93
CA GLU A 79 -1.05 8.71 2.53
C GLU A 79 -0.91 9.24 3.95
N THR A 80 -0.02 8.63 4.74
CA THR A 80 0.30 9.10 6.09
C THR A 80 0.90 10.51 6.04
N LEU A 81 1.88 10.74 5.16
CA LEU A 81 2.51 12.06 5.02
C LEU A 81 1.52 13.12 4.54
N ALA A 82 0.65 12.80 3.57
CA ALA A 82 -0.39 13.71 3.12
C ALA A 82 -1.39 14.06 4.24
N THR A 83 -1.71 13.10 5.11
CA THR A 83 -2.60 13.34 6.26
C THR A 83 -1.95 14.27 7.29
N ILE A 84 -0.64 14.13 7.51
CA ILE A 84 0.13 15.01 8.41
C ILE A 84 0.24 16.43 7.81
N ASP A 85 0.45 16.56 6.51
CA ASP A 85 0.54 17.85 5.81
C ASP A 85 -0.77 18.65 5.84
N GLN A 86 -1.91 17.94 5.88
CA GLN A 86 -3.25 18.53 5.92
C GLN A 86 -3.75 18.92 7.33
N ALA A 87 -3.03 18.53 8.38
CA ALA A 87 -3.39 18.76 9.78
C ALA A 87 -2.85 20.09 10.32
#